data_AF-A0A6N2LTD8-F1
#
_entry.id   AF-A0A6N2LTD8-F1
#
_cell.length_a   1.000
_cell.length_b   1.000
_cell.length_c   1.000
_cell.angle_alpha   90.00
_cell.angle_beta   90.00
_cell.angle_gamma   90.00
#
_symmetry.space_group_name_H-M   'P 1'
#
loop_
_entity.id
_entity.type
_entity.pdbx_description
1 polymer ?
#
loop_
_entity_poly.entity_id
_entity_poly.type
_entity_poly.pdbx_seq_one_letter_code
_entity_poly.pdbx_strand_id
1 'polypeptide(L)'
;MEAAKKADATIIFAGIDLSVEAESLDRDDLLLPGYQTQLINQVASVANGPVVLVLMSAGGVDISFAKRNEISRGRLPLTWHEADYVDMLPMTSMPLRPIDSLGYPGRTYKFFNGSTVYPFGYGLSYTQFTYNLTSSTRSLDIKLEKYQYCHDLGYKMARSNLPAPRSELIIPSIMIGLNSKLRSRM
;
A
#
# COMPACT_ATOMS: atom_id res chain seq x y z
N MET A 1 -5.70 33.62 2.11
CA MET A 1 -4.60 33.69 1.12
C MET A 1 -3.50 34.66 1.53
N GLU A 2 -3.81 35.86 2.01
CA GLU A 2 -2.80 36.88 2.36
C GLU A 2 -1.78 36.46 3.43
N ALA A 3 -2.19 35.65 4.41
CA ALA A 3 -1.26 35.10 5.41
C ALA A 3 -0.18 34.20 4.79
N ALA A 4 -0.56 33.34 3.83
CA ALA A 4 0.35 32.40 3.17
C ALA A 4 1.38 33.11 2.26
N LYS A 5 1.03 34.28 1.71
CA LYS A 5 1.96 35.10 0.90
C LYS A 5 3.11 35.67 1.71
N LYS A 6 2.84 36.03 2.97
CA LYS A 6 3.80 36.70 3.85
C LYS A 6 4.63 35.74 4.70
N ALA A 7 4.21 34.49 4.82
CA ALA A 7 4.85 33.51 5.68
C ALA A 7 6.05 32.85 4.98
N ASP A 8 7.12 32.61 5.75
CA ASP A 8 8.30 31.88 5.28
C ASP A 8 8.03 30.38 5.08
N ALA A 9 7.05 29.84 5.79
CA ALA A 9 6.55 28.48 5.64
C ALA A 9 5.05 28.42 5.99
N THR A 10 4.29 27.55 5.32
CA THR A 10 2.86 27.37 5.58
C THR A 10 2.59 25.93 5.98
N ILE A 11 1.95 25.73 7.13
CA ILE A 11 1.52 24.41 7.61
C ILE A 11 0.00 24.35 7.52
N ILE A 12 -0.53 23.39 6.76
CA ILE A 12 -1.97 23.20 6.56
C ILE A 12 -2.37 21.94 7.31
N PHE A 13 -3.30 22.07 8.25
CA PHE A 13 -3.94 20.93 8.91
C PHE A 13 -5.23 20.62 8.17
N ALA A 14 -5.34 19.41 7.65
CA ALA A 14 -6.48 18.93 6.87
C ALA A 14 -6.78 17.48 7.24
N GLY A 15 -7.96 17.00 6.90
CA GLY A 15 -8.32 15.61 7.15
C GLY A 15 -9.80 15.44 7.45
N ILE A 16 -10.09 14.44 8.27
CA ILE A 16 -11.44 14.01 8.62
C ILE A 16 -11.57 13.92 10.14
N ASP A 17 -12.80 14.03 10.61
CA ASP A 17 -13.16 13.96 12.02
C ASP A 17 -14.27 12.93 12.25
N LEU A 18 -14.77 12.85 13.49
CA LEU A 18 -15.84 11.94 13.89
C LEU A 18 -17.19 12.25 13.23
N SER A 19 -17.33 13.36 12.50
CA SER A 19 -18.54 13.61 11.70
C SER A 19 -18.53 12.83 10.38
N VAL A 20 -17.35 12.36 9.95
CA VAL A 20 -17.14 11.63 8.70
C VAL A 20 -16.83 10.16 8.96
N GLU A 21 -15.97 9.84 9.94
CA GLU A 21 -15.67 8.47 10.33
C GLU A 21 -15.96 8.24 11.83
N ALA A 22 -16.97 7.44 12.14
CA ALA A 22 -17.32 7.12 13.53
C ALA A 22 -17.89 5.71 13.66
N GLU A 23 -18.06 5.24 14.91
CA GLU A 23 -18.75 3.99 15.17
C GLU A 23 -20.17 4.04 14.61
N SER A 24 -20.56 3.02 13.84
CA SER A 24 -21.84 2.97 13.10
C SER A 24 -21.99 4.01 11.98
N LEU A 25 -20.90 4.69 11.59
CA LEU A 25 -20.86 5.62 10.48
C LEU A 25 -19.66 5.29 9.57
N ASP A 26 -19.92 4.47 8.56
CA ASP A 26 -18.97 4.20 7.49
C ASP A 26 -18.89 5.39 6.52
N ARG A 27 -17.74 5.54 5.86
CA ARG A 27 -17.54 6.54 4.81
C ARG A 27 -18.04 6.02 3.46
N ASP A 28 -18.61 6.92 2.66
CA ASP A 28 -19.01 6.63 1.27
C ASP A 28 -17.87 6.85 0.26
N ASP A 29 -16.89 7.69 0.58
CA ASP A 29 -15.76 7.99 -0.28
C ASP A 29 -14.43 8.08 0.51
N LEU A 30 -13.32 8.15 -0.23
CA LEU A 30 -11.98 8.36 0.33
C LEU A 30 -11.45 9.79 0.10
N LEU A 31 -12.27 10.70 -0.42
CA LEU A 31 -11.84 12.06 -0.74
C LEU A 31 -11.80 12.92 0.53
N LEU A 32 -11.08 14.04 0.47
CA LEU A 32 -11.16 15.04 1.54
C LEU A 32 -12.53 15.72 1.50
N PRO A 33 -13.21 15.88 2.65
CA PRO A 33 -14.56 16.42 2.67
C PRO A 33 -14.57 17.93 2.40
N GLY A 34 -15.64 18.38 1.74
CA GLY A 34 -15.90 19.78 1.45
C GLY A 34 -14.88 20.41 0.50
N TYR A 35 -14.45 21.63 0.80
CA TYR A 35 -13.57 22.43 -0.07
C TYR A 35 -12.09 22.38 0.33
N GLN A 36 -11.69 21.40 1.16
CA GLN A 36 -10.32 21.28 1.64
C GLN A 36 -9.31 21.15 0.49
N THR A 37 -9.60 20.31 -0.51
CA THR A 37 -8.74 20.16 -1.70
C THR A 37 -8.56 21.47 -2.45
N GLN A 38 -9.63 22.25 -2.62
CA GLN A 38 -9.58 23.55 -3.30
C GLN A 38 -8.76 24.57 -2.48
N LEU A 39 -8.96 24.60 -1.16
CA LEU A 39 -8.19 25.45 -0.26
C LEU A 39 -6.70 25.10 -0.32
N ILE A 40 -6.34 23.82 -0.24
CA ILE A 40 -4.96 23.34 -0.32
C ILE A 40 -4.33 23.78 -1.65
N ASN A 41 -5.02 23.57 -2.77
CA ASN A 41 -4.52 23.95 -4.09
C ASN A 41 -4.33 25.46 -4.22
N GLN A 42 -5.28 26.26 -3.73
CA GLN A 42 -5.17 27.72 -3.78
C GLN A 42 -4.05 28.23 -2.87
N VAL A 43 -3.93 27.70 -1.65
CA VAL A 43 -2.83 28.07 -0.73
C VAL A 43 -1.48 27.65 -1.32
N ALA A 44 -1.38 26.45 -1.87
CA ALA A 44 -0.16 25.96 -2.52
C ALA A 44 0.23 26.79 -3.75
N SER A 45 -0.73 27.37 -4.47
CA SER A 45 -0.45 28.26 -5.61
C SER A 45 0.05 29.66 -5.22
N VAL A 46 -0.22 30.07 -3.98
CA VAL A 46 0.02 31.44 -3.49
C VAL A 46 1.16 31.51 -2.47
N ALA A 47 1.51 30.40 -1.82
CA ALA A 47 2.56 30.35 -0.82
C ALA A 47 3.93 30.68 -1.42
N ASN A 48 4.70 31.51 -0.71
CA ASN A 48 6.06 31.89 -1.11
C ASN A 48 7.13 30.88 -0.64
N GLY A 49 6.82 30.10 0.40
CA GLY A 49 7.72 29.13 1.02
C GLY A 49 7.21 27.68 0.99
N PRO A 50 7.90 26.74 1.66
CA PRO A 50 7.46 25.35 1.75
C PRO A 50 6.07 25.22 2.37
N VAL A 51 5.24 24.38 1.75
CA VAL A 51 3.90 24.04 2.22
C VAL A 51 3.94 22.63 2.79
N VAL A 52 3.61 22.48 4.07
CA VAL A 52 3.54 21.20 4.76
C VAL A 52 2.08 20.87 5.03
N LEU A 53 1.58 19.80 4.40
CA LEU A 53 0.25 19.28 4.67
C LEU A 53 0.32 18.25 5.80
N VAL A 54 -0.37 18.53 6.90
CA VAL A 54 -0.55 17.62 8.02
C VAL A 54 -1.94 17.02 7.90
N LEU A 55 -2.00 15.72 7.59
CA LEU A 55 -3.24 14.97 7.51
C LEU A 55 -3.60 14.39 8.87
N MET A 56 -4.79 14.73 9.34
CA MET A 56 -5.41 14.20 10.54
C MET A 56 -6.53 13.24 10.12
N SER A 57 -6.22 11.95 10.05
CA SER A 57 -7.19 10.90 9.73
C SER A 57 -6.77 9.58 10.39
N ALA A 58 -7.73 8.73 10.74
CA ALA A 58 -7.44 7.35 11.11
C ALA A 58 -7.36 6.47 9.85
N GLY A 59 -8.32 6.67 8.93
CA GLY A 59 -8.35 5.99 7.63
C GLY A 59 -7.42 6.59 6.58
N GLY A 60 -7.24 5.85 5.48
CA GLY A 60 -6.63 6.36 4.27
C GLY A 60 -7.54 7.39 3.58
N VAL A 61 -6.93 8.43 3.04
CA VAL A 61 -7.59 9.50 2.27
C VAL A 61 -6.84 9.66 0.96
N ASP A 62 -7.56 9.81 -0.15
CA ASP A 62 -6.96 10.06 -1.45
C ASP A 62 -6.41 11.48 -1.52
N ILE A 63 -5.08 11.56 -1.49
CA ILE A 63 -4.31 12.80 -1.66
C ILE A 63 -3.40 12.73 -2.89
N SER A 64 -3.79 11.96 -3.91
CA SER A 64 -3.09 11.87 -5.20
C SER A 64 -2.74 13.24 -5.78
N PHE A 65 -3.59 14.25 -5.60
CA PHE A 65 -3.36 15.64 -6.03
C PHE A 65 -2.20 16.35 -5.32
N ALA A 66 -1.88 15.96 -4.08
CA ALA A 66 -0.87 16.59 -3.23
C ALA A 66 0.45 15.81 -3.16
N LYS A 67 0.50 14.60 -3.73
CA LYS A 67 1.63 13.67 -3.65
C LYS A 67 2.88 14.25 -4.34
N ARG A 68 3.73 14.93 -3.56
CA ARG A 68 5.05 15.44 -3.99
C ARG A 68 6.07 15.23 -2.87
N ASN A 69 6.94 14.22 -3.04
CA ASN A 69 8.10 13.87 -2.20
C ASN A 69 8.00 14.34 -0.73
N GLU A 70 7.33 13.54 0.08
CA GLU A 70 7.01 13.89 1.46
C GLU A 70 8.07 13.36 2.44
N ILE A 71 7.98 13.69 3.72
CA ILE A 71 8.88 13.15 4.75
C ILE A 71 8.03 12.69 5.92
N SER A 72 7.99 11.38 6.18
CA SER A 72 7.22 10.80 7.28
C SER A 72 7.95 9.60 7.88
N ARG A 73 8.43 9.72 9.12
CA ARG A 73 9.15 8.65 9.85
C ARG A 73 8.27 7.46 10.22
N GLY A 74 6.95 7.60 10.14
CA GLY A 74 6.00 6.52 10.37
C GLY A 74 5.84 5.64 9.13
N ARG A 75 5.73 4.33 9.33
CA ARG A 75 5.33 3.41 8.24
C ARG A 75 3.82 3.18 8.31
N LEU A 76 3.16 3.21 7.17
CA LEU A 76 1.72 3.03 7.10
C LEU A 76 1.31 1.58 7.45
N PRO A 77 0.39 1.37 8.42
CA PRO A 77 -0.15 0.05 8.74
C PRO A 77 -1.28 -0.39 7.79
N LEU A 78 -1.71 0.49 6.88
CA LEU A 78 -2.78 0.24 5.91
C LEU A 78 -2.38 0.75 4.52
N THR A 79 -2.99 0.19 3.48
CA THR A 79 -2.81 0.68 2.09
C THR A 79 -3.75 1.84 1.84
N TRP A 80 -3.20 2.97 1.38
CA TRP A 80 -4.02 4.10 0.96
C TRP A 80 -4.40 3.90 -0.50
N HIS A 81 -5.67 3.60 -0.72
CA HIS A 81 -6.25 3.42 -2.04
C HIS A 81 -6.60 4.77 -2.67
N GLU A 82 -6.68 4.79 -4.00
CA GLU A 82 -7.27 5.90 -4.75
C GLU A 82 -8.80 5.91 -4.55
N ALA A 83 -9.43 7.07 -4.77
CA ALA A 83 -10.85 7.25 -4.46
C ALA A 83 -11.78 6.30 -5.23
N ASP A 84 -11.40 5.93 -6.45
CA ASP A 84 -12.13 5.02 -7.33
C ASP A 84 -12.24 3.59 -6.79
N TYR A 85 -11.37 3.20 -5.84
CA TYR A 85 -11.38 1.87 -5.24
C TYR A 85 -12.70 1.52 -4.54
N VAL A 86 -13.40 2.50 -3.97
CA VAL A 86 -14.69 2.28 -3.29
C VAL A 86 -15.78 1.81 -4.26
N ASP A 87 -15.69 2.22 -5.53
CA ASP A 87 -16.65 1.87 -6.58
C ASP A 87 -16.33 0.52 -7.26
N MET A 88 -15.11 -0.01 -7.11
CA MET A 88 -14.69 -1.26 -7.76
C MET A 88 -15.28 -2.51 -7.12
N LEU A 89 -15.65 -2.45 -5.85
CA LEU A 89 -16.24 -3.57 -5.13
C LEU A 89 -17.12 -3.09 -3.98
N PRO A 90 -18.25 -3.75 -3.69
CA PRO A 90 -19.07 -3.38 -2.56
C PRO A 90 -18.34 -3.67 -1.26
N MET A 91 -18.26 -2.69 -0.34
CA MET A 91 -17.53 -2.81 0.93
C MET A 91 -18.07 -3.91 1.86
N THR A 92 -19.30 -4.37 1.63
CA THR A 92 -19.93 -5.52 2.29
C THR A 92 -19.38 -6.87 1.82
N SER A 93 -18.67 -6.92 0.69
CA SER A 93 -18.11 -8.15 0.14
C SER A 93 -16.85 -8.58 0.89
N MET A 94 -16.84 -9.80 1.45
CA MET A 94 -15.70 -10.34 2.20
C MET A 94 -14.58 -11.05 1.40
N PRO A 95 -14.67 -11.40 0.08
CA PRO A 95 -13.57 -12.05 -0.60
C PRO A 95 -12.37 -11.10 -0.67
N LEU A 96 -11.23 -11.56 -0.16
CA LEU A 96 -9.98 -10.79 -0.19
C LEU A 96 -9.22 -10.93 -1.52
N ARG A 97 -9.40 -12.06 -2.22
CA ARG A 97 -8.72 -12.34 -3.48
C ARG A 97 -9.44 -11.63 -4.64
N PRO A 98 -8.72 -11.27 -5.70
CA PRO A 98 -9.35 -10.78 -6.92
C PRO A 98 -10.28 -11.85 -7.51
N ILE A 99 -11.38 -11.40 -8.12
CA ILE A 99 -12.36 -12.24 -8.81
C ILE A 99 -12.61 -11.61 -10.17
N ASP A 100 -11.95 -12.12 -11.20
CA ASP A 100 -12.00 -11.57 -12.56
C ASP A 100 -13.42 -11.56 -13.15
N SER A 101 -14.24 -12.55 -12.81
CA SER A 101 -15.63 -12.64 -13.30
C SER A 101 -16.52 -11.49 -12.82
N LEU A 102 -16.18 -10.85 -11.71
CA LEU A 102 -16.90 -9.72 -11.13
C LEU A 102 -16.11 -8.39 -11.27
N GLY A 103 -14.91 -8.44 -11.84
CA GLY A 103 -14.02 -7.28 -11.92
C GLY A 103 -13.41 -6.85 -10.58
N TYR A 104 -13.44 -7.70 -9.54
CA TYR A 104 -12.95 -7.31 -8.21
C TYR A 104 -11.41 -7.35 -8.16
N PRO A 105 -10.74 -6.23 -7.82
CA PRO A 105 -9.29 -6.10 -7.89
C PRO A 105 -8.53 -6.75 -6.71
N GLY A 106 -9.24 -7.39 -5.78
CA GLY A 106 -8.69 -7.90 -4.52
C GLY A 106 -8.58 -6.80 -3.45
N ARG A 107 -8.46 -7.20 -2.18
CA ARG A 107 -8.40 -6.30 -1.03
C ARG A 107 -7.05 -6.41 -0.33
N THR A 108 -6.62 -5.34 0.33
CA THR A 108 -5.36 -5.25 1.11
C THR A 108 -4.09 -5.30 0.25
N TYR A 109 -2.96 -4.93 0.84
CA TYR A 109 -1.63 -4.98 0.19
C TYR A 109 -1.25 -6.36 -0.39
N LYS A 110 -1.86 -7.45 0.11
CA LYS A 110 -1.50 -8.80 -0.29
C LYS A 110 -2.12 -9.24 -1.62
N PHE A 111 -3.33 -8.75 -1.92
CA PHE A 111 -4.11 -9.22 -3.06
C PHE A 111 -4.51 -8.10 -4.02
N PHE A 112 -4.49 -6.85 -3.57
CA PHE A 112 -4.74 -5.71 -4.43
C PHE A 112 -3.53 -5.48 -5.36
N ASN A 113 -3.79 -5.44 -6.66
CA ASN A 113 -2.77 -5.23 -7.70
C ASN A 113 -2.94 -3.91 -8.47
N GLY A 114 -3.81 -3.01 -7.99
CA GLY A 114 -4.07 -1.72 -8.61
C GLY A 114 -3.13 -0.61 -8.15
N SER A 115 -3.39 0.62 -8.62
CA SER A 115 -2.71 1.83 -8.18
C SER A 115 -3.06 2.17 -6.72
N THR A 116 -2.05 2.61 -5.97
CA THR A 116 -2.22 3.05 -4.58
C THR A 116 -1.60 4.43 -4.42
N VAL A 117 -2.25 5.29 -3.63
CA VAL A 117 -1.68 6.58 -3.21
C VAL A 117 -0.42 6.31 -2.39
N TYR A 118 -0.54 5.48 -1.36
CA TYR A 118 0.60 4.98 -0.59
C TYR A 118 0.48 3.48 -0.29
N PRO A 119 1.50 2.67 -0.62
CA PRO A 119 1.47 1.25 -0.34
C PRO A 119 1.64 0.98 1.17
N PHE A 120 1.22 -0.20 1.60
CA PHE A 120 1.47 -0.67 2.97
C PHE A 120 2.97 -0.65 3.31
N GLY A 121 3.30 -0.23 4.53
CA GLY A 121 4.67 -0.14 5.01
C GLY A 121 5.47 1.03 4.44
N TYR A 122 4.85 1.88 3.60
CA TYR A 122 5.48 3.09 3.10
C TYR A 122 5.76 4.07 4.23
N GLY A 123 6.97 4.63 4.23
CA GLY A 123 7.44 5.61 5.20
C GLY A 123 8.81 6.12 4.76
N LEU A 124 9.05 7.40 4.97
CA LEU A 124 10.25 8.11 4.57
C LEU A 124 11.09 8.44 5.81
N SER A 125 12.34 8.86 5.62
CA SER A 125 13.21 9.24 6.74
C SER A 125 13.90 10.55 6.42
N TYR A 126 14.29 11.28 7.45
CA TYR A 126 15.17 12.45 7.31
C TYR A 126 16.60 12.07 6.88
N THR A 127 16.93 10.78 6.91
CA THR A 127 18.24 10.23 6.54
C THR A 127 18.10 9.18 5.45
N GLN A 128 19.12 9.04 4.61
CA GLN A 128 19.19 7.96 3.63
C GLN A 128 19.82 6.72 4.27
N PHE A 129 19.21 5.55 4.06
CA PHE A 129 19.73 4.27 4.51
C PHE A 129 20.17 3.45 3.31
N THR A 130 21.36 2.86 3.38
CA THR A 130 21.83 1.88 2.40
C THR A 130 21.78 0.51 3.03
N TYR A 131 21.04 -0.42 2.43
CA TYR A 131 20.92 -1.79 2.90
C TYR A 131 21.70 -2.72 1.98
N ASN A 132 22.64 -3.48 2.54
CA ASN A 132 23.30 -4.56 1.83
C ASN A 132 22.64 -5.89 2.23
N LEU A 133 21.97 -6.53 1.28
CA LEU A 133 21.42 -7.86 1.46
C LEU A 133 22.53 -8.89 1.37
N THR A 134 22.93 -9.45 2.51
CA THR A 134 23.71 -10.69 2.55
C THR A 134 22.73 -11.86 2.44
N SER A 135 22.89 -12.67 1.39
CA SER A 135 22.09 -13.88 1.24
C SER A 135 22.39 -14.83 2.40
N SER A 136 21.41 -15.12 3.22
CA SER A 136 21.47 -16.21 4.18
C SER A 136 21.26 -17.55 3.47
N THR A 137 21.78 -18.63 4.04
CA THR A 137 21.53 -19.99 3.55
C THR A 137 20.03 -20.27 3.58
N ARG A 138 19.45 -20.59 2.42
CA ARG A 138 17.99 -20.78 2.25
C ARG A 138 17.45 -22.06 2.89
N SER A 139 18.33 -22.93 3.36
CA SER A 139 18.02 -24.19 4.01
C SER A 139 18.90 -24.36 5.23
N LEU A 140 18.31 -24.80 6.33
CA LEU A 140 19.02 -25.21 7.53
C LEU A 140 18.89 -26.73 7.61
N ASP A 141 20.02 -27.43 7.61
CA ASP A 141 20.03 -28.86 7.88
C ASP A 141 19.83 -29.08 9.37
N ILE A 142 18.59 -29.40 9.75
CA ILE A 142 18.24 -29.72 11.14
C ILE A 142 18.57 -31.20 11.36
N LYS A 143 19.55 -31.48 12.21
CA LYS A 143 19.78 -32.84 12.71
C LYS A 143 18.65 -33.19 13.67
N LEU A 144 17.82 -34.16 13.28
CA LEU A 144 16.73 -34.66 14.10
C LEU A 144 17.29 -35.59 15.19
N GLU A 145 16.78 -35.45 16.41
CA GLU A 145 17.07 -36.36 17.54
C GLU A 145 16.44 -37.74 17.31
N LYS A 146 16.87 -38.77 18.06
CA LYS A 146 16.47 -40.19 17.87
C LYS A 146 14.95 -40.46 17.81
N TYR A 147 14.12 -39.54 18.32
CA TYR A 147 12.65 -39.66 18.33
C TYR A 147 11.93 -38.62 17.45
N GLN A 148 12.67 -37.79 16.71
CA GLN A 148 12.11 -36.87 15.72
C GLN A 148 12.23 -37.49 14.34
N TYR A 149 11.10 -37.63 13.64
CA TYR A 149 11.04 -38.19 12.31
C TYR A 149 10.49 -37.15 11.35
N CYS A 150 11.07 -37.03 10.15
CA CYS A 150 10.42 -36.32 9.06
C CYS A 150 9.12 -37.05 8.72
N HIS A 151 7.99 -36.39 8.89
CA HIS A 151 6.75 -36.89 8.33
C HIS A 151 6.67 -36.42 6.88
N ASP A 152 6.60 -37.38 5.95
CA ASP A 152 6.38 -37.04 4.56
C ASP A 152 4.98 -36.43 4.44
N LEU A 153 4.91 -35.12 4.19
CA LEU A 153 3.65 -34.46 3.89
C LEU A 153 3.28 -34.90 2.49
N GLY A 154 2.50 -35.97 2.39
CA GLY A 154 1.96 -36.47 1.14
C GLY A 154 1.10 -35.40 0.47
N TYR A 155 1.71 -34.60 -0.40
CA TYR A 155 0.97 -33.73 -1.29
C TYR A 155 0.25 -34.65 -2.26
N LYS A 156 -1.06 -34.89 -2.03
CA LYS A 156 -1.90 -35.46 -3.07
C LYS A 156 -1.83 -34.48 -4.23
N MET A 157 -1.07 -34.84 -5.26
CA MET A 157 -1.22 -34.28 -6.60
C MET A 157 -2.64 -34.62 -7.04
N ALA A 158 -3.61 -33.81 -6.63
CA ALA A 158 -4.92 -33.85 -7.23
C ALA A 158 -4.70 -33.52 -8.70
N ARG A 159 -4.82 -34.54 -9.56
CA ARG A 159 -5.25 -34.36 -10.95
C ARG A 159 -6.70 -33.89 -10.92
N SER A 160 -6.93 -32.70 -10.39
CA SER A 160 -7.92 -31.83 -10.99
C SER A 160 -7.17 -31.06 -12.06
N ASN A 161 -7.80 -30.82 -13.20
CA ASN A 161 -7.50 -29.65 -14.01
C ASN A 161 -7.89 -28.39 -13.22
N LEU A 162 -7.40 -28.25 -11.99
CA LEU A 162 -7.07 -26.94 -11.50
C LEU A 162 -5.94 -26.49 -12.42
N PRO A 163 -5.99 -25.28 -13.00
CA PRO A 163 -4.78 -24.75 -13.60
C PRO A 163 -3.69 -24.92 -12.53
N ALA A 164 -2.46 -25.25 -12.94
CA ALA A 164 -1.29 -24.99 -12.09
C ALA A 164 -1.54 -23.68 -11.34
N PRO A 165 -1.10 -23.47 -10.07
CA PRO A 165 -0.90 -22.11 -9.65
C PRO A 165 0.00 -21.54 -10.72
N ARG A 166 -0.63 -20.77 -11.64
CA ARG A 166 0.06 -20.22 -12.77
C ARG A 166 1.21 -19.50 -12.09
N SER A 167 2.39 -19.57 -12.66
CA SER A 167 3.51 -18.75 -12.21
C SER A 167 3.16 -17.25 -12.13
N GLU A 168 1.94 -16.83 -12.50
CA GLU A 168 1.17 -15.77 -11.85
C GLU A 168 0.72 -16.15 -10.43
N LEU A 169 1.68 -16.50 -9.55
CA LEU A 169 1.68 -15.74 -8.31
C LEU A 169 1.72 -14.30 -8.84
N ILE A 170 0.64 -13.55 -8.64
CA ILE A 170 0.81 -12.12 -8.41
C ILE A 170 1.62 -12.10 -7.10
N ILE A 171 2.93 -12.35 -7.25
CA ILE A 171 3.93 -11.95 -6.29
C ILE A 171 3.63 -10.45 -6.24
N PRO A 172 3.14 -9.91 -5.11
CA PRO A 172 2.95 -8.47 -5.00
C PRO A 172 4.26 -7.85 -5.48
N SER A 173 4.18 -6.92 -6.42
CA SER A 173 5.31 -6.32 -7.15
C SER A 173 6.39 -5.78 -6.21
N ILE A 174 7.22 -6.68 -5.72
CA ILE A 174 8.55 -6.46 -5.15
C ILE A 174 9.45 -7.26 -6.08
N MET A 175 9.47 -6.84 -7.36
CA MET A 175 10.50 -7.21 -8.31
C MET A 175 11.75 -6.41 -7.95
N ILE A 176 12.55 -6.93 -7.03
CA ILE A 176 13.98 -6.62 -7.04
C ILE A 176 14.51 -7.28 -8.31
N GLY A 177 14.78 -6.46 -9.32
CA GLY A 177 15.18 -6.90 -10.66
C GLY A 177 16.38 -7.84 -10.62
N LEU A 178 16.13 -9.13 -10.81
CA LEU A 178 17.17 -10.09 -11.13
C LEU A 178 17.36 -10.05 -12.65
N ASN A 179 18.46 -9.42 -13.04
CA ASN A 179 18.90 -9.34 -14.42
C ASN A 179 19.14 -10.76 -14.95
N SER A 180 18.32 -11.20 -15.90
CA SER A 180 18.42 -12.50 -16.55
C SER A 180 19.67 -12.56 -17.43
N LYS A 181 20.68 -13.30 -17.00
CA LYS A 181 21.74 -13.81 -17.89
C LYS A 181 22.32 -15.08 -17.29
N LEU A 182 21.88 -16.23 -17.80
CA LEU A 182 22.71 -17.36 -18.22
C LEU A 182 21.80 -18.58 -18.51
N ARG A 183 21.43 -18.68 -19.78
CA ARG A 183 21.01 -19.91 -20.45
C ARG A 183 22.28 -20.55 -21.03
N SER A 184 22.44 -21.88 -20.87
CA SER A 184 23.24 -22.83 -21.67
C SER A 184 24.37 -23.58 -20.92
N ARG A 185 24.35 -24.91 -21.12
CA ARG A 185 25.32 -25.99 -20.78
C ARG A 185 25.20 -26.53 -19.34
N MET A 186 25.04 -27.84 -19.09
CA MET A 186 25.28 -29.07 -19.87
C MET A 186 24.04 -29.95 -19.95
#